data_AF-A0A2E9LGG7-F1
#
_entry.id   AF-A0A2E9LGG7-F1
#
_cell.length_a   1.000
_cell.length_b   1.000
_cell.length_c   1.000
_cell.angle_alpha   90.00
_cell.angle_beta   90.00
_cell.angle_gamma   90.00
#
_symmetry.space_group_name_H-M   'P 1'
#
loop_
_entity.id
_entity.type
_entity.pdbx_description
1 polymer ?
#
loop_
_entity_poly.entity_id
_entity_poly.type
_entity_poly.pdbx_seq_one_letter_code
_entity_poly.pdbx_strand_id
1 'polypeptide(L)'
;MERASKIILLNSKKEFLLFLRDNKLDIPFPGYWDFIGGRIEGDETDLEAIKREINEEIENVNINKIEFLGEIFASDNCSNSIFVGKVDTPLNKIKLNEGQH
;
A
#
# COMPACT_ATOMS: atom_id res chain seq x y z
N MET A 1 2.10 4.71 -20.00
CA MET A 1 2.96 4.47 -18.82
C MET A 1 2.00 4.05 -17.73
N GLU A 2 2.21 2.87 -17.14
CA GLU A 2 1.36 2.44 -16.02
C GLU A 2 1.64 3.35 -14.82
N ARG A 3 0.61 3.55 -13.99
CA ARG A 3 0.70 4.30 -12.75
C ARG A 3 0.19 3.44 -11.62
N ALA A 4 0.86 3.54 -10.49
CA ALA A 4 0.46 2.94 -9.24
C ALA A 4 0.68 3.94 -8.11
N SER A 5 0.04 3.70 -6.98
CA SER A 5 0.31 4.43 -5.75
C SER A 5 0.57 3.47 -4.61
N LYS A 6 1.56 3.80 -3.77
CA LYS A 6 1.92 3.05 -2.57
C LYS A 6 1.96 3.95 -1.35
N ILE A 7 1.62 3.42 -0.18
CA ILE A 7 1.71 4.15 1.08
C ILE A 7 2.70 3.50 2.05
N ILE A 8 3.66 4.30 2.51
CA ILE A 8 4.56 3.96 3.61
C ILE A 8 3.84 4.28 4.92
N LEU A 9 3.48 3.24 5.65
CA LEU A 9 2.81 3.38 6.94
C LEU A 9 3.80 3.19 8.09
N LEU A 10 3.91 4.22 8.93
CA LEU A 10 4.82 4.26 10.07
C LEU A 10 4.04 4.35 11.39
N ASN A 11 4.46 3.59 12.39
CA ASN A 11 3.96 3.78 13.75
C ASN A 11 4.79 4.80 14.55
N SER A 12 4.37 5.11 15.78
CA SER A 12 5.09 6.05 16.66
C SER A 12 6.52 5.61 17.02
N LYS A 13 6.88 4.34 16.80
CA LYS A 13 8.23 3.79 16.99
C LYS A 13 9.08 3.84 15.72
N LYS A 14 8.56 4.38 14.61
CA LYS A 14 9.18 4.41 13.27
C LYS A 14 9.37 3.01 12.66
N GLU A 15 8.50 2.07 13.01
CA GLU A 15 8.44 0.76 12.37
C GLU A 15 7.51 0.84 11.16
N PHE A 16 7.85 0.12 10.09
CA PHE A 16 7.05 0.04 8.87
C PHE A 16 5.98 -1.05 9.00
N LEU A 17 4.76 -0.74 8.55
CA LEU A 17 3.77 -1.77 8.25
C LEU A 17 3.98 -2.26 6.82
N LEU A 18 4.29 -3.55 6.68
CA LEU A 18 4.40 -4.26 5.41
C LEU A 18 3.43 -5.44 5.43
N PHE A 19 3.03 -5.91 4.26
CA PHE A 19 2.32 -7.16 4.11
C PHE A 19 3.05 -8.11 3.17
N LEU A 20 2.84 -9.41 3.35
CA LEU A 20 3.40 -10.43 2.48
C LEU A 20 2.38 -10.72 1.38
N ARG A 21 2.72 -10.41 0.14
CA ARG A 21 1.82 -10.60 -1.02
C ARG A 21 1.42 -12.05 -1.17
N ASP A 22 0.26 -12.27 -1.77
CA ASP A 22 -0.21 -13.59 -2.16
C ASP A 22 0.84 -14.36 -2.97
N ASN A 23 0.87 -15.68 -2.81
CA ASN A 23 1.76 -16.53 -3.60
C ASN A 23 1.02 -17.12 -4.81
N LYS A 24 0.46 -16.26 -5.66
CA LYS A 24 -0.27 -16.65 -6.87
C LYS A 24 0.56 -16.30 -8.11
N LEU A 25 0.69 -17.24 -9.05
CA LEU A 25 1.58 -17.06 -10.22
C LEU A 25 1.07 -16.01 -11.23
N ASP A 26 -0.19 -15.59 -11.12
CA ASP A 26 -0.86 -14.63 -12.01
C ASP A 26 -0.74 -13.18 -11.54
N ILE A 27 -0.14 -12.92 -10.37
CA ILE A 27 0.12 -11.56 -9.89
C ILE A 27 1.61 -11.20 -9.97
N PRO A 28 1.97 -9.92 -10.14
CA PRO A 28 3.35 -9.48 -10.05
C PRO A 28 3.95 -9.74 -8.66
N PHE A 29 5.22 -10.16 -8.64
CA PHE A 29 6.04 -10.36 -7.44
C PHE A 29 5.37 -11.20 -6.34
N PRO A 30 4.93 -12.43 -6.63
CA PRO A 30 4.23 -13.27 -5.65
C PRO A 30 5.15 -13.66 -4.49
N GLY A 31 4.62 -13.57 -3.26
CA GLY A 31 5.38 -13.89 -2.05
C GLY A 31 6.48 -12.89 -1.65
N TYR A 32 6.46 -11.68 -2.18
CA TYR A 32 7.35 -10.58 -1.76
C TYR A 32 6.68 -9.74 -0.66
N TRP A 33 7.50 -9.12 0.19
CA TRP A 33 7.03 -8.07 1.10
C TRP A 33 6.82 -6.77 0.33
N ASP A 34 5.70 -6.11 0.59
CA ASP A 34 5.31 -4.91 -0.13
C ASP A 34 4.65 -3.89 0.80
N PHE A 35 4.57 -2.66 0.31
CA PHE A 35 3.74 -1.62 0.88
C PHE A 35 2.31 -1.72 0.34
N ILE A 36 1.37 -1.27 1.17
CA ILE A 36 -0.04 -1.18 0.79
C ILE A 36 -0.19 -0.27 -0.43
N GLY A 37 -1.03 -0.69 -1.37
CA GLY A 37 -1.34 0.07 -2.58
C GLY A 37 -1.26 -0.75 -3.88
N GLY A 38 -1.66 -0.14 -4.98
CA GLY A 38 -1.80 -0.82 -6.25
C GLY A 38 -1.91 0.14 -7.43
N ARG A 39 -2.36 -0.40 -8.55
CA ARG A 39 -2.48 0.34 -9.82
C ARG A 39 -3.59 1.39 -9.73
N ILE A 40 -3.42 2.46 -10.48
CA ILE A 40 -4.48 3.46 -10.68
C ILE A 40 -5.52 2.88 -11.63
N GLU A 41 -6.80 2.92 -11.23
CA GLU A 41 -7.94 2.43 -11.98
C GLU A 41 -8.83 3.57 -12.50
N GLY A 42 -9.19 3.50 -13.78
CA GLY A 42 -10.06 4.50 -14.41
C GLY A 42 -9.48 5.92 -14.32
N ASP A 43 -10.29 6.84 -13.78
CA ASP A 43 -9.96 8.26 -13.65
C ASP A 43 -9.63 8.66 -12.20
N GLU A 44 -9.32 7.70 -11.32
CA GLU A 44 -9.02 8.00 -9.91
C GLU A 44 -7.71 8.82 -9.77
N THR A 45 -7.70 9.70 -8.77
CA THR A 45 -6.47 10.36 -8.31
C THR A 45 -5.60 9.36 -7.55
N ASP A 46 -4.30 9.64 -7.47
CA ASP A 46 -3.35 8.80 -6.72
C ASP A 46 -3.76 8.60 -5.24
N LEU A 47 -4.34 9.64 -4.62
CA LEU A 47 -4.85 9.54 -3.25
C LEU A 47 -6.14 8.71 -3.14
N GLU A 48 -7.00 8.75 -4.17
CA GLU A 48 -8.20 7.89 -4.22
C GLU A 48 -7.80 6.42 -4.36
N ALA A 49 -6.81 6.12 -5.21
CA ALA A 49 -6.24 4.78 -5.33
C ALA A 49 -5.71 4.27 -3.98
N ILE A 50 -4.91 5.08 -3.26
CA ILE A 50 -4.42 4.71 -1.92
C ILE A 50 -5.58 4.41 -0.96
N LYS A 51 -6.64 5.21 -0.96
CA LYS A 51 -7.78 4.99 -0.07
C LYS A 51 -8.54 3.71 -0.42
N ARG A 52 -8.71 3.42 -1.72
CA ARG A 52 -9.33 2.18 -2.20
C ARG A 52 -8.51 0.96 -1.76
N GLU A 53 -7.22 0.96 -2.08
CA GLU A 53 -6.29 -0.14 -1.77
C GLU A 53 -6.16 -0.38 -0.26
N ILE A 54 -6.11 0.68 0.56
CA ILE A 54 -6.15 0.53 2.03
C ILE A 54 -7.39 -0.27 2.45
N ASN A 55 -8.58 0.04 1.91
CA ASN A 55 -9.81 -0.65 2.28
C ASN A 55 -9.89 -2.08 1.73
N GLU A 56 -9.24 -2.35 0.59
CA GLU A 56 -9.18 -3.66 -0.04
C GLU A 56 -8.22 -4.59 0.71
N GLU A 57 -7.00 -4.12 0.99
CA GLU A 57 -5.93 -4.96 1.54
C GLU A 57 -6.01 -5.09 3.07
N ILE A 58 -6.45 -4.05 3.81
CA ILE A 58 -6.46 -4.03 5.28
C ILE A 58 -7.71 -3.39 5.91
N GLU A 59 -8.10 -3.90 7.06
CA GLU A 59 -9.25 -3.44 7.84
C GLU A 59 -8.87 -3.13 9.29
N ASN A 60 -9.75 -2.40 9.99
CA ASN A 60 -9.61 -1.99 11.39
C ASN A 60 -8.38 -1.10 11.67
N VAL A 61 -7.89 -0.39 10.65
CA VAL A 61 -6.79 0.55 10.76
C VAL A 61 -7.28 1.98 10.88
N ASN A 62 -6.57 2.79 11.67
CA ASN A 62 -6.73 4.25 11.66
C ASN A 62 -5.44 4.86 11.12
N ILE A 63 -5.49 5.35 9.88
CA ILE A 63 -4.36 6.00 9.21
C ILE A 63 -4.57 7.50 9.31
N ASN A 64 -3.67 8.16 10.03
CA ASN A 64 -3.68 9.61 10.19
C ASN A 64 -2.68 10.25 9.24
N LYS A 65 -3.06 11.40 8.67
CA LYS A 65 -2.18 12.30 7.91
C LYS A 65 -1.48 11.59 6.74
N ILE A 66 -2.25 11.31 5.69
CA ILE A 66 -1.70 10.82 4.42
C ILE A 66 -1.13 12.02 3.65
N GLU A 67 0.17 11.98 3.40
CA GLU A 67 0.90 13.05 2.70
C GLU A 67 1.64 12.47 1.50
N PHE A 68 1.64 13.20 0.39
CA PHE A 68 2.44 12.85 -0.77
C PHE A 68 3.93 13.06 -0.44
N LEU A 69 4.74 12.02 -0.65
CA LEU A 69 6.18 12.05 -0.41
C LEU A 69 6.96 12.31 -1.69
N GLY A 70 6.53 11.75 -2.82
CA GLY A 70 7.19 11.89 -4.11
C GLY A 70 6.76 10.82 -5.10
N GLU A 71 7.33 10.87 -6.29
CA GLU A 71 7.10 9.91 -7.36
C GLU A 71 8.41 9.17 -7.65
N ILE A 72 8.33 7.85 -7.82
CA ILE A 72 9.47 7.03 -8.25
C ILE A 72 9.14 6.34 -9.57
N PHE A 73 10.11 6.29 -10.47
CA PHE A 73 10.01 5.52 -11.69
C PHE A 73 10.62 4.14 -11.45
N ALA A 74 9.78 3.13 -11.39
CA ALA A 74 10.22 1.75 -11.23
C ALA A 74 10.71 1.21 -12.58
N SER A 75 11.62 0.23 -12.51
CA SER A 75 12.25 -0.39 -13.68
C SER A 75 11.29 -1.17 -14.59
N ASP A 76 10.06 -1.38 -14.15
CA ASP A 76 8.97 -2.04 -14.87
C ASP A 76 8.13 -1.08 -15.73
N ASN A 77 8.63 0.15 -15.97
CA ASN A 77 7.93 1.20 -16.73
C ASN A 77 6.61 1.66 -16.07
N CYS A 78 6.51 1.48 -14.74
CA CYS A 78 5.45 1.99 -13.90
C CYS A 78 5.95 3.19 -13.07
N SER A 79 5.19 4.29 -13.10
CA SER A 79 5.37 5.36 -12.12
C SER A 79 4.62 5.00 -10.84
N ASN A 80 5.30 5.15 -9.71
CA ASN A 80 4.73 4.94 -8.39
C ASN A 80 4.70 6.26 -7.61
N SER A 81 3.50 6.77 -7.36
CA SER A 81 3.28 7.84 -6.39
C SER A 81 3.38 7.27 -4.98
N ILE A 82 4.30 7.83 -4.18
CA ILE A 82 4.56 7.39 -2.82
C ILE A 82 3.92 8.36 -1.85
N PHE A 83 3.09 7.81 -0.97
CA PHE A 83 2.52 8.51 0.17
C PHE A 83 3.16 8.02 1.46
N VAL A 84 3.05 8.84 2.51
CA VAL A 84 3.38 8.46 3.87
C VAL A 84 2.19 8.70 4.77
N GLY A 85 1.94 7.79 5.70
CA GLY A 85 0.89 7.91 6.70
C GLY A 85 1.33 7.36 8.06
N LYS A 86 0.62 7.76 9.11
CA LYS A 86 0.85 7.25 10.47
C LYS A 86 -0.19 6.20 10.83
N VAL A 87 0.25 5.03 11.30
CA VAL A 87 -0.62 3.97 11.83
C VAL A 87 -0.12 3.49 13.18
N ASP A 88 -0.91 3.70 14.23
CA ASP A 88 -0.60 3.20 15.58
C ASP A 88 -1.51 2.02 15.99
N THR A 89 -2.37 1.55 15.09
CA THR A 89 -3.18 0.36 15.31
C THR A 89 -2.25 -0.83 15.59
N PRO A 90 -2.41 -1.53 16.74
CA PRO A 90 -1.64 -2.73 17.02
C PRO A 90 -1.83 -3.80 15.94
N LEU A 91 -0.76 -4.45 15.51
CA LEU A 91 -0.78 -5.42 14.40
C LEU A 91 -1.83 -6.52 14.59
N ASN A 92 -2.02 -7.00 15.82
CA ASN A 92 -3.01 -8.03 16.15
C ASN A 92 -4.48 -7.56 16.04
N LYS A 93 -4.73 -6.28 15.80
CA LYS A 93 -6.06 -5.71 15.52
C LYS A 93 -6.29 -5.42 14.06
N ILE A 94 -5.21 -5.37 13.26
CA ILE A 94 -5.29 -5.16 11.82
C ILE A 94 -5.79 -6.46 11.20
N LYS A 95 -6.89 -6.39 10.46
CA LYS A 95 -7.34 -7.52 9.65
C LYS A 95 -6.74 -7.35 8.27
N LEU A 96 -5.99 -8.36 7.83
CA LEU A 96 -5.51 -8.45 6.46
C LEU A 96 -6.62 -9.12 5.63
N ASN A 97 -6.87 -8.62 4.43
CA ASN A 97 -7.88 -9.14 3.51
C ASN A 97 -7.23 -9.78 2.27
N GLU A 98 -6.09 -9.24 1.84
CA GLU A 98 -5.28 -9.77 0.74
C GLU A 98 -3.84 -10.02 1.20
N GLY A 99 -3.21 -11.06 0.65
CA GLY A 99 -1.89 -11.49 1.07
C GLY A 99 -1.92 -12.74 1.95
N GLN A 100 -0.73 -13.14 2.41
CA GLN A 100 -0.56 -14.40 3.13
C GLN A 100 -0.91 -14.27 4.62
N HIS A 101 -1.59 -15.30 5.14
CA HIS A 101 -2.00 -15.47 6.54
C HIS A 101 -1.35 -16.67 7.21
#